data_AF-A0A318TEY2-F1
#
_entry.id   AF-A0A318TEY2-F1
#
_cell.length_a   1.000
_cell.length_b   1.000
_cell.length_c   1.000
_cell.angle_alpha   90.00
_cell.angle_beta   90.00
_cell.angle_gamma   90.00
#
_symmetry.space_group_name_H-M   'P 1'
#
loop_
_entity.id
_entity.type
_entity.pdbx_description
1 polymer ?
#
loop_
_entity_poly.entity_id
_entity_poly.type
_entity_poly.pdbx_seq_one_letter_code
_entity_poly.pdbx_strand_id
1 'polypeptide(L)'
;MQDGQGKYSAALCRLGGIAVCFSMAMRAARLVALSAVVYLATVIAVSAACNQTVDFTGKVLNDTVTLDVSSCGENLLGGLYIYNGHDSYPSPPMGDGVNVTSATVTGSNGATFLITPGTDDLGLTYVRYQFKLTGLGSSTSTSITLYYASTSCPVTGSCPLARNPPNLLYGITDTAYPITINNIPLSGPTISSVSPSAGPTSGGTSVTITGSGFTGATAVTFGGTAAASFTVNSATQITATTPAHSAGTVSVVVTTPDGSGTGTNVFTYAAAPSVSSVSPTAGPTAGGSSVTITGTNFTGASAVTFGGSAATGITVVNATTITATTPAHAAGSVDVAVTTPGGTGTGSNLYTYAAAPTVSSVSPSAGSTAGGTSVTITGTNFTGATAVTFGGSAAASYTVDSATQITATTPAHAAGLVNVVVTTAGGTGTGSNLYDYVVTPAVSSVSPNAGPIAGGTSVTITGTNFTGATAVTFGGSAATGITVVNATTITATTPAHAVGTVDVVVTTPAGSGTGSNLYTYAAAPSVSSVSPTAGPTAGGSSVTITGSNFTGASAVTFGGSAATGITVVNATTITATTPAHVAGVVDVAVTTPGGTGTGSNLYTYAAAPTVSSVSPSAGSTAGGTSVT
;
A
#
# COMPACT_ATOMS: atom_id res chain seq x y z
N MET A 1 -48.15 53.86 3.49
CA MET A 1 -49.34 53.07 3.85
C MET A 1 -49.29 52.74 5.33
N GLN A 2 -50.13 53.47 6.08
CA GLN A 2 -50.77 53.14 7.36
C GLN A 2 -49.88 52.62 8.53
N ASP A 3 -49.54 53.41 9.55
CA ASP A 3 -50.35 54.20 10.52
C ASP A 3 -50.84 53.36 11.72
N GLY A 4 -50.71 53.92 12.94
CA GLY A 4 -50.98 53.23 14.19
C GLY A 4 -50.44 53.94 15.44
N GLN A 5 -50.88 55.17 15.66
CA GLN A 5 -50.70 56.00 16.87
C GLN A 5 -51.40 55.44 18.11
N GLY A 6 -50.91 55.82 19.30
CA GLY A 6 -51.61 55.66 20.57
C GLY A 6 -50.92 56.36 21.75
N LYS A 7 -51.14 57.67 21.90
CA LYS A 7 -50.82 58.50 23.09
C LYS A 7 -51.96 58.43 24.10
N TYR A 8 -51.70 58.45 25.40
CA TYR A 8 -52.49 59.20 26.41
C TYR A 8 -51.63 59.55 27.64
N SER A 9 -52.04 60.62 28.33
CA SER A 9 -51.26 61.60 29.10
C SER A 9 -51.82 61.74 30.53
N ALA A 10 -51.18 62.62 31.32
CA ALA A 10 -51.63 63.31 32.55
C ALA A 10 -51.39 62.59 33.91
N ALA A 11 -51.05 63.24 35.02
CA ALA A 11 -50.69 64.64 35.32
C ALA A 11 -50.13 64.75 36.77
N LEU A 12 -49.38 65.84 37.00
CA LEU A 12 -48.86 66.36 38.26
C LEU A 12 -49.95 66.71 39.29
N CYS A 13 -49.57 66.75 40.58
CA CYS A 13 -50.01 67.85 41.47
C CYS A 13 -48.94 68.17 42.55
N ARG A 14 -48.63 69.47 42.69
CA ARG A 14 -47.68 70.09 43.63
C ARG A 14 -48.44 70.91 44.71
N LEU A 15 -47.84 70.97 45.91
CA LEU A 15 -47.79 72.03 46.95
C LEU A 15 -48.98 72.97 47.28
N GLY A 16 -49.28 73.08 48.59
CA GLY A 16 -49.15 74.35 49.35
C GLY A 16 -50.36 74.91 50.13
N GLY A 17 -50.27 74.97 51.48
CA GLY A 17 -50.47 76.23 52.25
C GLY A 17 -51.70 76.49 53.15
N ILE A 18 -51.45 76.58 54.48
CA ILE A 18 -51.82 77.67 55.44
C ILE A 18 -53.13 77.63 56.30
N ALA A 19 -52.86 77.58 57.63
CA ALA A 19 -53.41 78.34 58.80
C ALA A 19 -54.62 77.90 59.68
N VAL A 20 -54.25 77.62 60.95
CA VAL A 20 -54.70 78.22 62.24
C VAL A 20 -56.13 77.98 62.77
N CYS A 21 -56.25 77.25 63.88
CA CYS A 21 -56.85 77.76 65.13
C CYS A 21 -56.53 76.90 66.37
N PHE A 22 -56.44 77.57 67.52
CA PHE A 22 -55.83 77.16 68.78
C PHE A 22 -56.87 76.67 69.82
N SER A 23 -56.37 76.09 70.93
CA SER A 23 -57.04 75.65 72.19
C SER A 23 -57.66 74.23 72.17
N MET A 24 -57.15 73.18 72.82
CA MET A 24 -56.52 72.93 74.15
C MET A 24 -57.54 72.65 75.27
N ALA A 25 -57.89 71.36 75.45
CA ALA A 25 -58.14 70.68 76.74
C ALA A 25 -58.37 69.18 76.48
N MET A 26 -57.33 68.34 76.57
CA MET A 26 -56.96 67.49 77.74
C MET A 26 -57.91 66.29 77.96
N ARG A 27 -57.50 65.07 78.34
CA ARG A 27 -56.24 64.36 78.62
C ARG A 27 -56.70 62.95 79.04
N ALA A 28 -56.29 61.88 78.35
CA ALA A 28 -56.30 60.50 78.90
C ALA A 28 -55.72 59.43 77.96
N ALA A 29 -55.72 59.61 76.63
CA ALA A 29 -55.42 58.51 75.70
C ALA A 29 -53.99 58.50 75.09
N ARG A 30 -53.08 59.38 75.53
CA ARG A 30 -51.75 59.57 74.90
C ARG A 30 -50.56 58.89 75.59
N LEU A 31 -50.78 58.09 76.63
CA LEU A 31 -49.68 57.49 77.42
C LEU A 31 -49.36 56.02 77.10
N VAL A 32 -50.16 55.33 76.26
CA VAL A 32 -49.94 53.90 75.93
C VAL A 32 -49.36 53.71 74.52
N ALA A 33 -49.68 54.58 73.56
CA ALA A 33 -49.19 54.48 72.18
C ALA A 33 -47.75 55.03 72.00
N LEU A 34 -47.32 56.00 72.82
CA LEU A 34 -45.95 56.56 72.72
C LEU A 34 -44.90 55.61 73.29
N SER A 35 -45.26 54.83 74.32
CA SER A 35 -44.38 53.85 74.97
C SER A 35 -44.10 52.65 74.05
N ALA A 36 -45.11 52.16 73.32
CA ALA A 36 -44.95 51.04 72.39
C ALA A 36 -44.18 51.42 71.11
N VAL A 37 -44.37 52.64 70.60
CA VAL A 37 -43.63 53.13 69.42
C VAL A 37 -42.19 53.50 69.78
N VAL A 38 -41.93 54.01 70.99
CA VAL A 38 -40.56 54.27 71.48
C VAL A 38 -39.84 52.97 71.84
N TYR A 39 -40.53 51.94 72.38
CA TYR A 39 -39.91 50.62 72.62
C TYR A 39 -39.61 49.85 71.33
N LEU A 40 -40.51 49.90 70.34
CA LEU A 40 -40.25 49.30 69.03
C LEU A 40 -39.13 50.08 68.30
N ALA A 41 -39.08 51.41 68.45
CA ALA A 41 -38.00 52.22 67.91
C ALA A 41 -36.65 52.01 68.62
N THR A 42 -36.61 51.73 69.93
CA THR A 42 -35.37 51.40 70.64
C THR A 42 -34.88 49.99 70.35
N VAL A 43 -35.78 49.01 70.16
CA VAL A 43 -35.39 47.64 69.74
C VAL A 43 -34.91 47.65 68.28
N ILE A 44 -35.50 48.46 67.40
CA ILE A 44 -35.00 48.65 66.03
C ILE A 44 -33.66 49.40 66.04
N ALA A 45 -33.46 50.39 66.94
CA ALA A 45 -32.22 51.16 67.02
C ALA A 45 -31.01 50.38 67.57
N VAL A 46 -31.20 49.37 68.44
CA VAL A 46 -30.09 48.54 68.94
C VAL A 46 -29.60 47.53 67.88
N SER A 47 -30.46 47.11 66.94
CA SER A 47 -30.07 46.24 65.82
C SER A 47 -29.20 46.93 64.76
N ALA A 48 -29.29 48.26 64.65
CA ALA A 48 -28.62 49.04 63.60
C ALA A 48 -27.13 49.34 63.88
N ALA A 49 -26.65 49.17 65.11
CA ALA A 49 -25.25 49.42 65.49
C ALA A 49 -24.34 48.18 65.41
N CYS A 50 -24.92 47.00 65.15
CA CYS A 50 -24.22 45.73 65.11
C CYS A 50 -23.72 45.45 63.68
N ASN A 51 -22.42 45.23 63.50
CA ASN A 51 -21.89 44.80 62.19
C ASN A 51 -22.35 43.36 61.93
N GLN A 52 -23.25 43.18 60.97
CA GLN A 52 -23.78 41.87 60.57
C GLN A 52 -23.08 41.30 59.33
N THR A 53 -21.87 41.81 59.04
CA THR A 53 -21.11 41.45 57.84
C THR A 53 -19.82 40.74 58.20
N VAL A 54 -19.60 39.57 57.58
CA VAL A 54 -18.31 38.87 57.60
C VAL A 54 -17.67 39.03 56.22
N ASP A 55 -16.45 39.56 56.18
CA ASP A 55 -15.74 39.86 54.94
C ASP A 55 -14.53 38.94 54.76
N PHE A 56 -14.57 38.11 53.71
CA PHE A 56 -13.49 37.20 53.33
C PHE A 56 -12.52 37.81 52.30
N THR A 57 -12.47 39.13 52.14
CA THR A 57 -11.49 39.80 51.27
C THR A 57 -10.07 39.30 51.54
N GLY A 58 -9.42 38.78 50.48
CA GLY A 58 -8.06 38.26 50.55
C GLY A 58 -7.89 36.96 51.34
N LYS A 59 -8.99 36.28 51.70
CA LYS A 59 -8.99 34.99 52.38
C LYS A 59 -9.13 33.83 51.39
N VAL A 60 -8.58 32.68 51.73
CA VAL A 60 -8.67 31.43 50.97
C VAL A 60 -9.47 30.36 51.72
N LEU A 61 -9.75 29.23 51.08
CA LEU A 61 -10.36 28.08 51.76
C LEU A 61 -9.55 27.70 53.02
N ASN A 62 -10.24 27.41 54.12
CA ASN A 62 -9.74 27.16 55.47
C ASN A 62 -9.29 28.39 56.27
N ASP A 63 -9.30 29.59 55.70
CA ASP A 63 -9.10 30.80 56.49
C ASP A 63 -10.29 31.10 57.38
N THR A 64 -10.03 31.87 58.43
CA THR A 64 -11.02 32.26 59.44
C THR A 64 -11.15 33.77 59.51
N VAL A 65 -12.39 34.25 59.64
CA VAL A 65 -12.73 35.66 59.87
C VAL A 65 -13.53 35.76 61.16
N THR A 66 -13.21 36.73 62.00
CA THR A 66 -13.91 36.92 63.28
C THR A 66 -15.00 37.97 63.14
N LEU A 67 -16.21 37.63 63.54
CA LEU A 67 -17.31 38.55 63.78
C LEU A 67 -17.30 38.94 65.26
N ASP A 68 -17.08 40.21 65.56
CA ASP A 68 -17.18 40.75 66.92
C ASP A 68 -18.57 41.37 67.13
N VAL A 69 -19.30 40.85 68.12
CA VAL A 69 -20.67 41.28 68.45
C VAL A 69 -20.77 42.01 69.79
N SER A 70 -19.62 42.41 70.37
CA SER A 70 -19.58 43.10 71.66
C SER A 70 -20.37 44.42 71.71
N SER A 71 -20.56 45.08 70.57
CA SER A 71 -21.32 46.34 70.46
C SER A 71 -22.83 46.15 70.21
N CYS A 72 -23.31 44.91 70.09
CA CYS A 72 -24.66 44.58 69.60
C CYS A 72 -25.75 44.58 70.69
N GLY A 73 -25.42 45.01 71.91
CA GLY A 73 -26.32 45.03 73.06
C GLY A 73 -26.36 43.71 73.82
N GLU A 74 -26.86 43.75 75.07
CA GLU A 74 -26.74 42.61 76.01
C GLU A 74 -27.48 41.35 75.57
N ASN A 75 -28.51 41.47 74.72
CA ASN A 75 -29.27 40.32 74.24
C ASN A 75 -28.47 39.41 73.29
N LEU A 76 -27.49 39.96 72.54
CA LEU A 76 -26.61 39.14 71.68
C LEU A 76 -25.44 38.51 72.47
N LEU A 77 -25.10 39.05 73.65
CA LEU A 77 -24.07 38.49 74.54
C LEU A 77 -24.49 37.13 75.11
N GLY A 78 -25.80 36.86 75.15
CA GLY A 78 -26.38 35.55 75.46
C GLY A 78 -26.22 34.50 74.35
N GLY A 79 -25.50 34.86 73.26
CA GLY A 79 -24.96 34.01 72.22
C GLY A 79 -25.91 33.59 71.09
N LEU A 80 -25.34 32.96 70.05
CA LEU A 80 -26.03 32.63 68.80
C LEU A 80 -26.38 31.14 68.68
N TYR A 81 -27.51 30.86 68.02
CA TYR A 81 -28.03 29.53 67.70
C TYR A 81 -28.23 29.37 66.19
N ILE A 82 -28.31 28.12 65.71
CA ILE A 82 -28.43 27.82 64.27
C ILE A 82 -29.88 27.50 63.87
N TYR A 83 -30.70 27.13 64.85
CA TYR A 83 -32.10 26.76 64.66
C TYR A 83 -33.02 27.66 65.48
N ASN A 84 -34.20 27.90 64.93
CA ASN A 84 -35.29 28.58 65.61
C ASN A 84 -35.96 27.62 66.62
N GLY A 85 -36.24 28.09 67.83
CA GLY A 85 -36.87 27.37 68.95
C GLY A 85 -35.89 26.63 69.88
N HIS A 86 -34.57 26.85 69.73
CA HIS A 86 -33.55 26.08 70.45
C HIS A 86 -33.22 26.61 71.85
N ASP A 87 -33.90 27.68 72.28
CA ASP A 87 -33.89 28.25 73.64
C ASP A 87 -34.62 27.37 74.68
N SER A 88 -35.41 26.41 74.20
CA SER A 88 -36.24 25.54 75.01
C SER A 88 -35.45 24.30 75.47
N TYR A 89 -34.94 24.34 76.72
CA TYR A 89 -34.18 23.28 77.43
C TYR A 89 -32.66 23.17 77.09
N PRO A 90 -31.80 22.80 78.08
CA PRO A 90 -30.52 23.44 78.38
C PRO A 90 -29.48 23.18 77.29
N SER A 91 -29.59 23.98 76.23
CA SER A 91 -28.70 23.99 75.07
C SER A 91 -28.18 25.41 74.97
N PRO A 92 -27.10 25.74 75.67
CA PRO A 92 -26.56 27.08 75.67
C PRO A 92 -25.96 27.42 74.29
N PRO A 93 -25.92 28.72 73.94
CA PRO A 93 -25.60 29.21 72.59
C PRO A 93 -24.27 28.65 72.11
N MET A 94 -24.26 27.76 71.11
CA MET A 94 -23.03 27.10 70.65
C MET A 94 -22.03 26.73 71.80
N GLY A 95 -22.52 26.35 73.00
CA GLY A 95 -21.67 25.93 74.13
C GLY A 95 -22.12 26.35 75.55
N ASP A 96 -21.90 25.47 76.54
CA ASP A 96 -22.40 25.53 77.95
C ASP A 96 -21.45 26.12 78.97
N GLY A 97 -20.66 27.13 78.60
CA GLY A 97 -19.63 27.69 79.49
C GLY A 97 -18.55 26.68 79.95
N VAL A 98 -18.65 25.41 79.57
CA VAL A 98 -17.72 24.30 79.86
C VAL A 98 -17.35 23.55 78.57
N ASN A 99 -18.22 23.52 77.56
CA ASN A 99 -17.95 22.91 76.24
C ASN A 99 -18.35 23.89 75.13
N VAL A 100 -17.41 24.24 74.24
CA VAL A 100 -17.70 24.99 73.01
C VAL A 100 -18.07 24.01 71.91
N THR A 101 -19.29 24.10 71.39
CA THR A 101 -19.71 23.31 70.21
C THR A 101 -19.66 24.20 68.99
N SER A 102 -18.68 23.97 68.12
CA SER A 102 -18.66 24.58 66.79
C SER A 102 -19.80 24.02 65.94
N ALA A 103 -20.16 24.74 64.90
CA ALA A 103 -21.21 24.27 64.01
C ALA A 103 -21.03 24.69 62.57
N THR A 104 -21.45 23.79 61.68
CA THR A 104 -21.33 24.00 60.25
C THR A 104 -22.63 24.57 59.71
N VAL A 105 -22.56 25.74 59.09
CA VAL A 105 -23.69 26.38 58.40
C VAL A 105 -23.37 26.48 56.92
N THR A 106 -24.37 26.16 56.08
CA THR A 106 -24.25 26.28 54.63
C THR A 106 -25.05 27.48 54.16
N GLY A 107 -24.39 28.41 53.47
CA GLY A 107 -25.05 29.53 52.83
C GLY A 107 -25.93 29.10 51.66
N SER A 108 -26.83 29.98 51.25
CA SER A 108 -27.69 29.76 50.08
C SER A 108 -26.91 29.55 48.76
N ASN A 109 -25.65 30.00 48.71
CA ASN A 109 -24.74 29.78 47.59
C ASN A 109 -23.96 28.45 47.67
N GLY A 110 -24.21 27.61 48.69
CA GLY A 110 -23.50 26.36 48.93
C GLY A 110 -22.15 26.50 49.64
N ALA A 111 -21.68 27.72 49.94
CA ALA A 111 -20.46 27.90 50.74
C ALA A 111 -20.71 27.41 52.17
N THR A 112 -19.78 26.64 52.73
CA THR A 112 -19.91 26.08 54.08
C THR A 112 -18.95 26.76 55.05
N PHE A 113 -19.46 27.08 56.23
CA PHE A 113 -18.72 27.80 57.28
C PHE A 113 -18.77 27.01 58.58
N LEU A 114 -17.61 26.71 59.16
CA LEU A 114 -17.52 26.23 60.53
C LEU A 114 -17.45 27.44 61.45
N ILE A 115 -18.51 27.68 62.19
CA ILE A 115 -18.65 28.77 63.15
C ILE A 115 -18.22 28.25 64.51
N THR A 116 -17.32 28.95 65.19
CA THR A 116 -16.85 28.61 66.54
C THR A 116 -16.98 29.84 67.43
N PRO A 117 -17.77 29.80 68.52
CA PRO A 117 -17.83 30.93 69.43
C PRO A 117 -16.54 31.02 70.25
N GLY A 118 -16.12 32.24 70.50
CA GLY A 118 -14.97 32.61 71.30
C GLY A 118 -15.39 33.60 72.38
N THR A 119 -14.72 33.55 73.51
CA THR A 119 -14.97 34.45 74.62
C THR A 119 -14.32 35.81 74.41
N ASP A 120 -14.76 36.81 75.18
CA ASP A 120 -14.00 38.04 75.40
C ASP A 120 -12.63 37.75 76.05
N ASP A 121 -11.78 38.79 76.17
CA ASP A 121 -10.44 38.66 76.75
C ASP A 121 -10.45 38.27 78.25
N LEU A 122 -11.64 38.25 78.86
CA LEU A 122 -11.88 37.86 80.25
C LEU A 122 -12.44 36.44 80.40
N GLY A 123 -12.85 35.78 79.30
CA GLY A 123 -13.36 34.41 79.31
C GLY A 123 -14.83 34.28 79.74
N LEU A 124 -15.59 35.38 79.78
CA LEU A 124 -16.88 35.44 80.50
C LEU A 124 -18.11 35.45 79.59
N THR A 125 -17.99 35.93 78.34
CA THR A 125 -19.11 36.01 77.39
C THR A 125 -18.68 35.73 75.96
N TYR A 126 -19.55 35.09 75.17
CA TYR A 126 -19.30 34.76 73.77
C TYR A 126 -19.51 35.97 72.86
N VAL A 127 -18.54 36.89 72.85
CA VAL A 127 -18.63 38.15 72.09
C VAL A 127 -17.93 38.11 70.74
N ARG A 128 -17.22 37.01 70.41
CA ARG A 128 -16.52 36.82 69.13
C ARG A 128 -16.94 35.50 68.49
N TYR A 129 -17.25 35.49 67.20
CA TYR A 129 -17.58 34.29 66.44
C TYR A 129 -16.60 34.12 65.30
N GLN A 130 -15.87 33.00 65.30
CA GLN A 130 -14.91 32.67 64.25
C GLN A 130 -15.60 31.91 63.14
N PHE A 131 -15.62 32.49 61.94
CA PHE A 131 -16.15 31.89 60.72
C PHE A 131 -15.00 31.31 59.92
N LYS A 132 -14.81 29.99 59.97
CA LYS A 132 -13.85 29.29 59.12
C LYS A 132 -14.52 28.84 57.82
N LEU A 133 -14.02 29.28 56.68
CA LEU A 133 -14.52 28.84 55.37
C LEU A 133 -14.08 27.40 55.10
N THR A 134 -15.03 26.48 54.96
CA THR A 134 -14.77 25.03 54.82
C THR A 134 -15.19 24.47 53.46
N GLY A 135 -15.95 25.23 52.67
CA GLY A 135 -16.38 24.86 51.33
C GLY A 135 -16.73 26.11 50.52
N LEU A 136 -16.36 26.13 49.24
CA LEU A 136 -16.61 27.27 48.35
C LEU A 136 -18.01 27.16 47.73
N GLY A 137 -18.68 28.31 47.60
CA GLY A 137 -20.00 28.41 47.00
C GLY A 137 -19.95 28.87 45.54
N SER A 138 -21.14 29.04 44.95
CA SER A 138 -21.31 29.49 43.57
C SER A 138 -21.34 31.01 43.38
N SER A 139 -21.26 31.81 44.45
CA SER A 139 -21.21 33.29 44.42
C SER A 139 -20.30 33.85 45.50
N THR A 140 -19.78 35.07 45.29
CA THR A 140 -18.89 35.75 46.24
C THR A 140 -19.61 36.28 47.48
N SER A 141 -20.94 36.26 47.51
CA SER A 141 -21.74 36.69 48.66
C SER A 141 -22.85 35.68 48.95
N THR A 142 -23.15 35.50 50.23
CA THR A 142 -24.30 34.72 50.72
C THR A 142 -24.82 35.33 52.01
N SER A 143 -26.01 34.92 52.41
CA SER A 143 -26.55 35.18 53.73
C SER A 143 -26.78 33.87 54.47
N ILE A 144 -26.49 33.90 55.76
CA ILE A 144 -26.91 32.85 56.70
C ILE A 144 -27.79 33.49 57.77
N THR A 145 -28.62 32.70 58.43
CA THR A 145 -29.43 33.19 59.55
C THR A 145 -29.07 32.39 60.78
N LEU A 146 -28.58 33.09 61.80
CA LEU A 146 -28.46 32.57 63.16
C LEU A 146 -29.62 33.15 63.99
N TYR A 147 -29.79 32.70 65.22
CA TYR A 147 -30.86 33.14 66.12
C TYR A 147 -30.29 33.53 67.48
N TYR A 148 -30.99 34.40 68.22
CA TYR A 148 -30.70 34.73 69.62
C TYR A 148 -32.01 34.99 70.38
N ALA A 149 -32.01 34.77 71.69
CA ALA A 149 -33.17 35.00 72.54
C ALA A 149 -33.30 36.50 72.87
N SER A 150 -34.44 37.12 72.55
CA SER A 150 -34.62 38.59 72.63
C SER A 150 -35.23 39.14 73.94
N THR A 151 -35.47 38.31 74.95
CA THR A 151 -36.01 38.76 76.25
C THR A 151 -34.91 38.79 77.29
N SER A 152 -34.79 39.93 78.00
CA SER A 152 -33.82 40.19 79.07
C SER A 152 -33.73 39.04 80.08
N CYS A 153 -32.71 38.19 79.94
CA CYS A 153 -32.28 37.26 80.98
C CYS A 153 -30.93 37.79 81.49
N PRO A 154 -30.84 38.33 82.72
CA PRO A 154 -29.59 38.88 83.23
C PRO A 154 -28.51 37.79 83.29
N VAL A 155 -27.29 38.17 82.89
CA VAL A 155 -26.07 37.37 82.68
C VAL A 155 -25.55 36.60 83.93
N THR A 156 -26.32 36.50 85.00
CA THR A 156 -25.95 35.79 86.23
C THR A 156 -27.09 34.90 86.73
N GLY A 157 -27.29 33.77 86.05
CA GLY A 157 -28.01 32.62 86.59
C GLY A 157 -29.41 32.40 86.02
N SER A 158 -29.62 31.17 85.52
CA SER A 158 -30.88 30.45 85.31
C SER A 158 -32.10 31.30 84.91
N CYS A 159 -32.43 31.31 83.61
CA CYS A 159 -33.74 31.75 83.15
C CYS A 159 -34.82 30.89 83.86
N PRO A 160 -35.76 31.46 84.64
CA PRO A 160 -36.75 30.67 85.34
C PRO A 160 -37.75 30.12 84.33
N LEU A 161 -37.50 28.91 83.83
CA LEU A 161 -38.53 28.15 83.14
C LEU A 161 -39.65 27.84 84.13
N ALA A 162 -40.87 28.13 83.71
CA ALA A 162 -42.10 27.77 84.37
C ALA A 162 -42.12 26.29 84.77
N ARG A 163 -41.94 25.99 86.06
CA ARG A 163 -42.31 24.70 86.65
C ARG A 163 -43.79 24.73 87.05
N ASN A 164 -44.70 24.50 86.08
CA ASN A 164 -46.13 24.11 86.24
C ASN A 164 -47.12 25.14 86.90
N PRO A 165 -48.46 25.12 86.62
CA PRO A 165 -49.19 26.26 85.99
C PRO A 165 -50.44 26.78 86.78
N PRO A 166 -51.27 27.76 86.28
CA PRO A 166 -51.21 28.50 85.00
C PRO A 166 -51.25 30.06 85.05
N ASN A 167 -50.85 30.64 83.91
CA ASN A 167 -51.08 32.01 83.38
C ASN A 167 -50.12 33.15 83.78
N LEU A 168 -48.96 33.22 83.09
CA LEU A 168 -48.51 34.35 82.24
C LEU A 168 -47.33 33.86 81.36
N LEU A 169 -47.57 33.69 80.07
CA LEU A 169 -46.60 33.23 79.07
C LEU A 169 -45.67 34.41 78.69
N TYR A 170 -44.49 34.53 79.31
CA TYR A 170 -43.42 35.33 78.71
C TYR A 170 -42.86 34.51 77.56
N GLY A 171 -43.36 34.79 76.35
CA GLY A 171 -42.85 34.18 75.12
C GLY A 171 -41.44 34.67 74.89
N ILE A 172 -40.46 33.79 75.12
CA ILE A 172 -39.12 33.99 74.56
C ILE A 172 -39.30 33.79 73.06
N THR A 173 -39.09 34.86 72.30
CA THR A 173 -39.11 34.79 70.84
C THR A 173 -37.67 34.83 70.35
N ASP A 174 -37.23 33.73 69.75
CA ASP A 174 -36.00 33.70 68.99
C ASP A 174 -36.07 34.76 67.88
N THR A 175 -35.09 35.65 67.90
CA THR A 175 -34.95 36.70 66.90
C THR A 175 -33.90 36.28 65.90
N ALA A 176 -34.27 36.33 64.62
CA ALA A 176 -33.37 36.06 63.52
C ALA A 176 -32.26 37.12 63.48
N TYR A 177 -31.03 36.64 63.42
CA TYR A 177 -29.82 37.42 63.23
C TYR A 177 -29.22 37.06 61.85
N PRO A 178 -29.62 37.79 60.80
CA PRO A 178 -29.12 37.56 59.47
C PRO A 178 -27.67 38.05 59.36
N ILE A 179 -26.76 37.18 58.95
CA ILE A 179 -25.37 37.53 58.70
C ILE A 179 -25.14 37.51 57.20
N THR A 180 -24.66 38.64 56.67
CA THR A 180 -24.22 38.73 55.28
C THR A 180 -22.73 38.38 55.22
N ILE A 181 -22.36 37.43 54.38
CA ILE A 181 -20.97 37.04 54.18
C ILE A 181 -20.58 37.46 52.77
N ASN A 182 -19.55 38.30 52.66
CA ASN A 182 -19.09 38.88 51.41
C ASN A 182 -17.67 38.43 51.07
N ASN A 183 -17.34 38.60 49.78
CA ASN A 183 -16.04 38.37 49.18
C ASN A 183 -15.49 36.95 49.45
N ILE A 184 -16.40 35.96 49.42
CA ILE A 184 -16.07 34.55 49.51
C ILE A 184 -15.30 34.16 48.24
N PRO A 185 -14.12 33.51 48.36
CA PRO A 185 -13.41 33.01 47.20
C PRO A 185 -14.26 31.97 46.45
N LEU A 186 -14.23 32.03 45.11
CA LEU A 186 -14.95 31.08 44.26
C LEU A 186 -14.05 29.89 43.88
N SER A 187 -14.66 28.77 43.54
CA SER A 187 -13.91 27.66 42.95
C SER A 187 -13.54 28.01 41.51
N GLY A 188 -12.24 27.99 41.20
CA GLY A 188 -11.77 28.14 39.83
C GLY A 188 -12.35 27.06 38.89
N PRO A 189 -12.22 27.24 37.57
CA PRO A 189 -12.76 26.31 36.59
C PRO A 189 -12.12 24.92 36.73
N THR A 190 -12.78 23.89 36.22
CA THR A 190 -12.20 22.54 36.10
C THR A 190 -12.17 22.12 34.63
N ILE A 191 -11.13 21.41 34.22
CA ILE A 191 -10.99 20.87 32.86
C ILE A 191 -11.11 19.35 32.96
N SER A 192 -12.09 18.78 32.26
CA SER A 192 -12.31 17.33 32.19
C SER A 192 -11.66 16.70 30.96
N SER A 193 -11.65 17.38 29.82
CA SER A 193 -11.03 16.87 28.59
C SER A 193 -10.71 17.97 27.57
N VAL A 194 -9.82 17.65 26.64
CA VAL A 194 -9.52 18.45 25.45
C VAL A 194 -9.59 17.55 24.22
N SER A 195 -10.36 17.95 23.21
CA SER A 195 -10.56 17.17 21.99
C SER A 195 -10.44 18.04 20.73
N PRO A 196 -9.60 17.68 19.75
CA PRO A 196 -8.63 16.59 19.79
C PRO A 196 -7.56 16.80 20.88
N SER A 197 -7.05 15.70 21.45
CA SER A 197 -6.04 15.74 22.53
C SER A 197 -4.60 15.85 22.02
N ALA A 198 -4.41 16.04 20.72
CA ALA A 198 -3.10 16.22 20.11
C ALA A 198 -3.18 17.10 18.84
N GLY A 199 -2.06 17.72 18.48
CA GLY A 199 -1.93 18.58 17.29
C GLY A 199 -0.47 18.81 16.89
N PRO A 200 -0.21 19.49 15.75
CA PRO A 200 1.13 19.79 15.26
C PRO A 200 1.86 20.80 16.15
N THR A 201 3.19 20.69 16.23
CA THR A 201 4.07 21.69 16.89
C THR A 201 3.97 23.10 16.31
N SER A 202 3.47 23.26 15.09
CA SER A 202 3.18 24.56 14.48
C SER A 202 1.95 25.27 15.06
N GLY A 203 1.15 24.58 15.88
CA GLY A 203 -0.14 25.08 16.36
C GLY A 203 -1.22 25.10 15.27
N GLY A 204 -2.33 25.77 15.57
CA GLY A 204 -3.47 25.95 14.65
C GLY A 204 -4.59 24.91 14.79
N THR A 205 -4.48 23.97 15.72
CA THR A 205 -5.55 23.00 15.98
C THR A 205 -6.70 23.67 16.69
N SER A 206 -7.91 23.58 16.12
CA SER A 206 -9.13 23.93 16.86
C SER A 206 -9.48 22.80 17.81
N VAL A 207 -9.44 23.07 19.11
CA VAL A 207 -9.75 22.11 20.17
C VAL A 207 -10.95 22.57 20.99
N THR A 208 -11.77 21.61 21.39
CA THR A 208 -12.84 21.79 22.37
C THR A 208 -12.34 21.37 23.75
N ILE A 209 -12.29 22.31 24.67
CA ILE A 209 -11.98 22.11 26.08
C ILE A 209 -13.32 21.93 26.80
N THR A 210 -13.51 20.78 27.45
CA THR A 210 -14.72 20.46 28.22
C THR A 210 -14.41 20.51 29.71
N GLY A 211 -15.36 20.97 30.51
CA GLY A 211 -15.16 21.17 31.95
C GLY A 211 -16.32 21.86 32.64
N SER A 212 -16.03 22.66 33.67
CA SER A 212 -17.02 23.48 34.38
C SER A 212 -16.42 24.82 34.82
N GLY A 213 -17.28 25.80 35.08
CA GLY A 213 -16.87 27.14 35.56
C GLY A 213 -16.22 28.02 34.48
N PHE A 214 -16.46 27.78 33.19
CA PHE A 214 -15.81 28.52 32.10
C PHE A 214 -16.43 29.89 31.78
N THR A 215 -17.54 30.25 32.41
CA THR A 215 -18.19 31.55 32.21
C THR A 215 -17.22 32.68 32.52
N GLY A 216 -17.04 33.61 31.58
CA GLY A 216 -16.15 34.76 31.77
C GLY A 216 -14.65 34.43 31.70
N ALA A 217 -14.25 33.27 31.16
CA ALA A 217 -12.84 32.94 30.97
C ALA A 217 -12.10 34.06 30.20
N THR A 218 -10.97 34.50 30.76
CA THR A 218 -10.17 35.63 30.27
C THR A 218 -8.88 35.18 29.59
N ALA A 219 -8.40 33.97 29.87
CA ALA A 219 -7.23 33.41 29.21
C ALA A 219 -7.32 31.88 29.11
N VAL A 220 -6.76 31.35 28.03
CA VAL A 220 -6.49 29.92 27.83
C VAL A 220 -5.03 29.78 27.44
N THR A 221 -4.29 28.89 28.09
CA THR A 221 -2.88 28.62 27.78
C THR A 221 -2.61 27.13 27.60
N PHE A 222 -1.63 26.81 26.77
CA PHE A 222 -1.14 25.46 26.50
C PHE A 222 0.35 25.44 26.83
N GLY A 223 0.74 24.71 27.89
CA GLY A 223 2.14 24.68 28.34
C GLY A 223 2.67 26.04 28.80
N GLY A 224 1.77 26.95 29.20
CA GLY A 224 2.11 28.34 29.54
C GLY A 224 2.07 29.32 28.36
N THR A 225 1.96 28.85 27.12
CA THR A 225 1.81 29.72 25.94
C THR A 225 0.34 30.05 25.71
N ALA A 226 0.01 31.33 25.52
CA ALA A 226 -1.37 31.76 25.27
C ALA A 226 -1.95 31.13 23.99
N ALA A 227 -3.21 30.72 24.06
CA ALA A 227 -3.96 30.25 22.89
C ALA A 227 -3.97 31.31 21.79
N ALA A 228 -3.87 30.89 20.52
CA ALA A 228 -3.91 31.81 19.38
C ALA A 228 -5.27 32.54 19.30
N SER A 229 -6.33 31.85 19.70
CA SER A 229 -7.66 32.41 19.95
C SER A 229 -8.46 31.47 20.84
N PHE A 230 -9.51 31.96 21.50
CA PHE A 230 -10.51 31.10 22.13
C PHE A 230 -11.89 31.76 22.16
N THR A 231 -12.92 30.95 22.32
CA THR A 231 -14.32 31.36 22.44
C THR A 231 -14.96 30.52 23.53
N VAL A 232 -15.58 31.20 24.51
CA VAL A 232 -16.37 30.54 25.55
C VAL A 232 -17.73 30.20 24.95
N ASN A 233 -17.98 28.91 24.68
CA ASN A 233 -19.22 28.46 24.07
C ASN A 233 -20.34 28.32 25.12
N SER A 234 -19.98 27.90 26.32
CA SER A 234 -20.87 27.79 27.48
C SER A 234 -20.06 27.71 28.78
N ALA A 235 -20.74 27.63 29.93
CA ALA A 235 -20.10 27.39 31.23
C ALA A 235 -19.29 26.07 31.30
N THR A 236 -19.45 25.17 30.32
CA THR A 236 -18.82 23.83 30.29
C THR A 236 -17.96 23.57 29.06
N GLN A 237 -17.92 24.48 28.07
CA GLN A 237 -17.13 24.30 26.86
C GLN A 237 -16.46 25.59 26.38
N ILE A 238 -15.19 25.47 25.99
CA ILE A 238 -14.41 26.49 25.29
C ILE A 238 -13.88 25.90 23.98
N THR A 239 -14.01 26.62 22.87
CA THR A 239 -13.26 26.32 21.65
C THR A 239 -11.99 27.17 21.66
N ALA A 240 -10.81 26.57 21.54
CA ALA A 240 -9.53 27.27 21.50
C ALA A 240 -8.71 26.85 20.28
N THR A 241 -7.88 27.74 19.77
CA THR A 241 -6.89 27.45 18.73
C THR A 241 -5.52 27.32 19.37
N THR A 242 -4.87 26.17 19.20
CA THR A 242 -3.59 25.89 19.83
C THR A 242 -2.48 26.80 19.29
N PRO A 243 -1.59 27.33 20.14
CA PRO A 243 -0.42 28.09 19.69
C PRO A 243 0.67 27.15 19.16
N ALA A 244 1.72 27.72 18.54
CA ALA A 244 2.93 26.96 18.26
C ALA A 244 3.66 26.61 19.57
N HIS A 245 4.16 25.39 19.68
CA HIS A 245 4.86 24.89 20.87
C HIS A 245 5.81 23.76 20.51
N SER A 246 6.86 23.54 21.32
CA SER A 246 7.74 22.38 21.19
C SER A 246 6.98 21.06 21.41
N ALA A 247 7.51 19.97 20.83
CA ALA A 247 6.91 18.66 20.96
C ALA A 247 6.88 18.18 22.42
N GLY A 248 5.78 17.55 22.82
CA GLY A 248 5.58 17.03 24.17
C GLY A 248 4.14 17.19 24.68
N THR A 249 3.85 16.49 25.77
CA THR A 249 2.59 16.65 26.52
C THR A 249 2.63 17.94 27.33
N VAL A 250 1.57 18.74 27.24
CA VAL A 250 1.42 19.98 27.99
C VAL A 250 0.12 19.99 28.80
N SER A 251 0.15 20.75 29.88
CA SER A 251 -1.07 21.08 30.63
C SER A 251 -1.79 22.25 29.96
N VAL A 252 -3.13 22.25 30.05
CA VAL A 252 -3.98 23.33 29.58
C VAL A 252 -4.52 24.07 30.79
N VAL A 253 -4.45 25.40 30.78
CA VAL A 253 -4.96 26.23 31.88
C VAL A 253 -6.02 27.17 31.35
N VAL A 254 -7.18 27.19 32.00
CA VAL A 254 -8.23 28.18 31.79
C VAL A 254 -8.25 29.11 32.99
N THR A 255 -8.15 30.42 32.75
CA THR A 255 -8.23 31.45 33.78
C THR A 255 -9.55 32.20 33.66
N THR A 256 -10.22 32.36 34.78
CA THR A 256 -11.46 33.12 34.95
C THR A 256 -11.26 34.15 36.07
N PRO A 257 -12.14 35.14 36.23
CA PRO A 257 -12.14 36.02 37.40
C PRO A 257 -12.19 35.25 38.74
N ASP A 258 -12.77 34.05 38.72
CA ASP A 258 -13.03 33.20 39.88
C ASP A 258 -11.85 32.26 40.21
N GLY A 259 -10.78 32.30 39.42
CA GLY A 259 -9.57 31.50 39.58
C GLY A 259 -9.12 30.78 38.31
N SER A 260 -8.12 29.90 38.44
CA SER A 260 -7.57 29.12 37.33
C SER A 260 -7.77 27.62 37.52
N GLY A 261 -8.08 26.94 36.42
CA GLY A 261 -8.26 25.50 36.33
C GLY A 261 -7.22 24.87 35.42
N THR A 262 -6.57 23.80 35.88
CA THR A 262 -5.52 23.11 35.12
C THR A 262 -5.98 21.70 34.73
N GLY A 263 -6.00 21.42 33.43
CA GLY A 263 -6.03 20.08 32.88
C GLY A 263 -4.60 19.59 32.70
N THR A 264 -4.13 18.69 33.58
CA THR A 264 -2.75 18.22 33.58
C THR A 264 -2.48 17.26 32.42
N ASN A 265 -1.49 17.57 31.57
CA ASN A 265 -1.05 16.73 30.43
C ASN A 265 -2.18 16.30 29.46
N VAL A 266 -3.20 17.15 29.30
CA VAL A 266 -4.41 16.84 28.50
C VAL A 266 -4.24 17.11 27.00
N PHE A 267 -3.13 17.72 26.56
CA PHE A 267 -2.86 18.00 25.16
C PHE A 267 -1.42 17.65 24.77
N THR A 268 -1.21 17.06 23.59
CA THR A 268 0.12 16.68 23.09
C THR A 268 0.47 17.42 21.80
N TYR A 269 1.58 18.14 21.80
CA TYR A 269 2.20 18.63 20.57
C TYR A 269 3.06 17.52 19.96
N ALA A 270 2.66 17.04 18.79
CA ALA A 270 3.38 16.04 18.02
C ALA A 270 4.05 16.72 16.81
N ALA A 271 5.27 16.28 16.48
CA ALA A 271 5.92 16.71 15.26
C ALA A 271 5.23 16.08 14.05
N ALA A 272 5.21 16.80 12.92
CA ALA A 272 4.73 16.25 11.66
C ALA A 272 5.54 14.99 11.29
N PRO A 273 4.91 14.01 10.62
CA PRO A 273 5.62 12.85 10.14
C PRO A 273 6.58 13.23 9.02
N SER A 274 7.58 12.39 8.79
CA SER A 274 8.39 12.46 7.57
C SER A 274 8.27 11.14 6.83
N VAL A 275 8.21 11.19 5.50
CA VAL A 275 8.16 9.99 4.65
C VAL A 275 9.47 9.92 3.88
N SER A 276 10.27 8.89 4.13
CA SER A 276 11.62 8.75 3.56
C SER A 276 11.68 7.79 2.38
N SER A 277 10.89 6.71 2.39
CA SER A 277 10.88 5.74 1.29
C SER A 277 9.59 4.92 1.24
N VAL A 278 9.33 4.33 0.07
CA VAL A 278 8.26 3.36 -0.17
C VAL A 278 8.84 2.15 -0.88
N SER A 279 8.45 0.94 -0.48
CA SER A 279 8.85 -0.32 -1.10
C SER A 279 7.66 -1.26 -1.27
N PRO A 280 7.37 -1.78 -2.48
CA PRO A 280 8.01 -1.45 -3.76
C PRO A 280 7.88 0.04 -4.15
N THR A 281 8.81 0.55 -4.96
CA THR A 281 8.81 1.95 -5.44
C THR A 281 7.92 2.17 -6.67
N ALA A 282 7.35 1.11 -7.23
CA ALA A 282 6.46 1.19 -8.39
C ALA A 282 5.40 0.08 -8.37
N GLY A 283 4.29 0.32 -9.07
CA GLY A 283 3.22 -0.65 -9.24
C GLY A 283 2.23 -0.29 -10.36
N PRO A 284 1.18 -1.09 -10.58
CA PRO A 284 0.23 -0.92 -11.66
C PRO A 284 -0.66 0.32 -11.45
N THR A 285 -1.05 0.99 -12.54
CA THR A 285 -2.03 2.10 -12.54
C THR A 285 -3.40 1.72 -11.96
N ALA A 286 -3.75 0.43 -11.96
CA ALA A 286 -4.97 -0.07 -11.31
C ALA A 286 -4.91 -0.03 -9.77
N GLY A 287 -3.74 0.22 -9.17
CA GLY A 287 -3.52 0.12 -7.73
C GLY A 287 -3.49 -1.32 -7.23
N GLY A 288 -3.67 -1.50 -5.92
CA GLY A 288 -3.73 -2.82 -5.27
C GLY A 288 -2.38 -3.37 -4.81
N SER A 289 -1.27 -2.64 -5.00
CA SER A 289 0.02 -3.07 -4.47
C SER A 289 0.08 -2.88 -2.96
N SER A 290 0.47 -3.93 -2.23
CA SER A 290 0.90 -3.80 -0.84
C SER A 290 2.27 -3.15 -0.80
N VAL A 291 2.38 -2.02 -0.11
CA VAL A 291 3.61 -1.25 0.04
C VAL A 291 3.95 -1.02 1.50
N THR A 292 5.24 -0.96 1.78
CA THR A 292 5.83 -0.57 3.06
C THR A 292 6.37 0.85 2.93
N ILE A 293 5.89 1.74 3.79
CA ILE A 293 6.25 3.15 3.86
C ILE A 293 7.15 3.32 5.09
N THR A 294 8.35 3.88 4.88
CA THR A 294 9.33 4.14 5.94
C THR A 294 9.44 5.63 6.19
N GLY A 295 9.64 6.02 7.45
CA GLY A 295 9.68 7.42 7.84
C GLY A 295 9.86 7.64 9.34
N THR A 296 9.31 8.73 9.87
CA THR A 296 9.29 9.04 11.31
C THR A 296 7.95 9.59 11.76
N ASN A 297 7.68 9.50 13.07
CA ASN A 297 6.49 10.01 13.74
C ASN A 297 5.16 9.45 13.19
N PHE A 298 5.12 8.19 12.77
CA PHE A 298 3.91 7.54 12.21
C PHE A 298 2.89 7.08 13.26
N THR A 299 3.18 7.23 14.56
CA THR A 299 2.25 6.86 15.62
C THR A 299 0.92 7.61 15.46
N GLY A 300 -0.18 6.86 15.41
CA GLY A 300 -1.53 7.43 15.23
C GLY A 300 -1.83 7.92 13.81
N ALA A 301 -1.05 7.51 12.80
CA ALA A 301 -1.36 7.84 11.41
C ALA A 301 -2.80 7.41 11.05
N SER A 302 -3.56 8.35 10.50
CA SER A 302 -4.99 8.20 10.19
C SER A 302 -5.28 8.20 8.69
N ALA A 303 -4.37 8.72 7.87
CA ALA A 303 -4.48 8.69 6.42
C ALA A 303 -3.12 8.56 5.75
N VAL A 304 -3.13 7.90 4.59
CA VAL A 304 -2.00 7.82 3.67
C VAL A 304 -2.54 8.11 2.28
N THR A 305 -1.85 8.95 1.51
CA THR A 305 -2.25 9.27 0.13
C THR A 305 -1.08 9.13 -0.85
N PHE A 306 -1.38 8.69 -2.07
CA PHE A 306 -0.47 8.61 -3.20
C PHE A 306 -0.97 9.58 -4.28
N GLY A 307 -0.23 10.65 -4.56
CA GLY A 307 -0.67 11.68 -5.51
C GLY A 307 -1.99 12.35 -5.10
N GLY A 308 -2.26 12.41 -3.79
CA GLY A 308 -3.54 12.90 -3.24
C GLY A 308 -4.68 11.86 -3.23
N SER A 309 -4.52 10.69 -3.85
CA SER A 309 -5.51 9.61 -3.78
C SER A 309 -5.33 8.80 -2.50
N ALA A 310 -6.42 8.52 -1.80
CA ALA A 310 -6.39 7.81 -0.51
C ALA A 310 -6.03 6.33 -0.66
N ALA A 311 -5.04 5.87 0.11
CA ALA A 311 -4.69 4.47 0.22
C ALA A 311 -5.70 3.71 1.09
N THR A 312 -5.71 2.38 0.95
CA THR A 312 -6.52 1.47 1.78
C THR A 312 -5.62 0.51 2.57
N GLY A 313 -6.19 -0.25 3.51
CA GLY A 313 -5.41 -1.26 4.26
C GLY A 313 -4.25 -0.69 5.09
N ILE A 314 -4.38 0.55 5.57
CA ILE A 314 -3.34 1.24 6.33
C ILE A 314 -3.14 0.54 7.68
N THR A 315 -1.94 0.03 7.94
CA THR A 315 -1.55 -0.58 9.21
C THR A 315 -0.27 0.11 9.70
N VAL A 316 -0.36 0.78 10.86
CA VAL A 316 0.81 1.36 11.52
C VAL A 316 1.55 0.25 12.26
N VAL A 317 2.71 -0.13 11.75
CA VAL A 317 3.53 -1.20 12.36
C VAL A 317 4.26 -0.66 13.58
N ASN A 318 4.85 0.53 13.47
CA ASN A 318 5.52 1.25 14.55
C ASN A 318 5.69 2.72 14.15
N ALA A 319 6.42 3.51 14.95
CA ALA A 319 6.62 4.95 14.72
C ALA A 319 7.39 5.30 13.43
N THR A 320 7.99 4.33 12.74
CA THR A 320 8.79 4.54 11.52
C THR A 320 8.32 3.71 10.32
N THR A 321 7.29 2.86 10.47
CA THR A 321 6.84 1.94 9.42
C THR A 321 5.31 1.85 9.36
N ILE A 322 4.77 2.01 8.15
CA ILE A 322 3.36 1.77 7.81
C ILE A 322 3.31 0.77 6.65
N THR A 323 2.36 -0.15 6.66
CA THR A 323 1.95 -0.87 5.44
C THR A 323 0.64 -0.30 4.92
N ALA A 324 0.48 -0.22 3.61
CA ALA A 324 -0.73 0.28 2.97
C ALA A 324 -0.92 -0.39 1.60
N THR A 325 -2.13 -0.28 1.06
CA THR A 325 -2.48 -0.73 -0.30
C THR A 325 -2.69 0.49 -1.19
N THR A 326 -1.98 0.54 -2.30
CA THR A 326 -2.01 1.68 -3.22
C THR A 326 -3.37 1.82 -3.92
N PRO A 327 -3.90 3.04 -4.07
CA PRO A 327 -5.11 3.29 -4.85
C PRO A 327 -4.85 3.20 -6.36
N ALA A 328 -5.91 3.21 -7.17
CA ALA A 328 -5.79 3.42 -8.61
C ALA A 328 -5.35 4.87 -8.90
N HIS A 329 -4.45 5.06 -9.86
CA HIS A 329 -3.94 6.37 -10.24
C HIS A 329 -3.41 6.35 -11.69
N ALA A 330 -3.40 7.52 -12.35
CA ALA A 330 -2.78 7.68 -13.66
C ALA A 330 -1.27 7.39 -13.61
N ALA A 331 -0.69 6.99 -14.74
CA ALA A 331 0.74 6.70 -14.83
C ALA A 331 1.59 7.94 -14.51
N GLY A 332 2.70 7.73 -13.81
CA GLY A 332 3.62 8.78 -13.40
C GLY A 332 4.14 8.61 -11.97
N SER A 333 5.19 9.38 -11.64
CA SER A 333 5.68 9.48 -10.26
C SER A 333 4.77 10.37 -9.44
N VAL A 334 4.51 9.96 -8.21
CA VAL A 334 3.64 10.67 -7.27
C VAL A 334 4.29 10.83 -5.91
N ASP A 335 3.88 11.89 -5.23
CA ASP A 335 4.20 12.11 -3.83
C ASP A 335 3.42 11.16 -2.93
N VAL A 336 4.01 10.79 -1.81
CA VAL A 336 3.39 9.95 -0.79
C VAL A 336 3.31 10.74 0.51
N ALA A 337 2.09 10.94 1.00
CA ALA A 337 1.84 11.71 2.21
C ALA A 337 1.22 10.85 3.30
N VAL A 338 1.61 11.10 4.54
CA VAL A 338 1.08 10.45 5.74
C VAL A 338 0.55 11.55 6.66
N THR A 339 -0.69 11.38 7.14
CA THR A 339 -1.32 12.29 8.10
C THR A 339 -1.41 11.63 9.46
N THR A 340 -0.96 12.34 10.48
CA THR A 340 -0.98 11.95 11.90
C THR A 340 -1.56 13.10 12.72
N PRO A 341 -1.77 12.95 14.05
CA PRO A 341 -2.12 14.08 14.90
C PRO A 341 -1.08 15.20 14.88
N GLY A 342 0.19 14.90 14.56
CA GLY A 342 1.25 15.90 14.40
C GLY A 342 1.20 16.66 13.07
N GLY A 343 0.21 16.41 12.21
CA GLY A 343 0.05 17.01 10.89
C GLY A 343 0.36 16.04 9.74
N THR A 344 0.55 16.60 8.54
CA THR A 344 0.85 15.83 7.33
C THR A 344 2.30 16.00 6.91
N GLY A 345 2.95 14.87 6.63
CA GLY A 345 4.29 14.81 6.06
C GLY A 345 4.26 14.19 4.68
N THR A 346 5.00 14.78 3.73
CA THR A 346 5.02 14.35 2.33
C THR A 346 6.43 14.01 1.91
N GLY A 347 6.61 12.84 1.29
CA GLY A 347 7.83 12.47 0.58
C GLY A 347 7.59 12.58 -0.93
N SER A 348 8.46 13.31 -1.62
CA SER A 348 8.25 13.63 -3.03
C SER A 348 8.67 12.50 -3.98
N ASN A 349 7.85 12.23 -5.00
CA ASN A 349 8.11 11.24 -6.06
C ASN A 349 8.56 9.85 -5.57
N LEU A 350 8.07 9.39 -4.41
CA LEU A 350 8.51 8.14 -3.80
C LEU A 350 7.89 6.89 -4.43
N TYR A 351 6.82 7.05 -5.23
CA TYR A 351 6.14 5.92 -5.86
C TYR A 351 5.77 6.24 -7.31
N THR A 352 5.99 5.28 -8.21
CA THR A 352 5.65 5.41 -9.64
C THR A 352 4.53 4.45 -10.03
N TYR A 353 3.43 4.99 -10.53
CA TYR A 353 2.41 4.21 -11.23
C TYR A 353 2.87 3.94 -12.65
N ALA A 354 3.07 2.67 -12.98
CA ALA A 354 3.46 2.21 -14.30
C ALA A 354 2.29 1.48 -14.97
N ALA A 355 2.10 1.70 -16.27
CA ALA A 355 1.14 0.93 -17.05
C ALA A 355 1.67 -0.49 -17.27
N ALA A 356 0.76 -1.46 -17.34
CA ALA A 356 1.11 -2.83 -17.71
C ALA A 356 1.78 -2.85 -19.10
N PRO A 357 2.73 -3.77 -19.33
CA PRO A 357 3.32 -3.92 -20.65
C PRO A 357 2.29 -4.49 -21.63
N THR A 358 2.50 -4.24 -22.92
CA THR A 358 1.79 -4.95 -23.99
C THR A 358 2.80 -5.70 -24.83
N VAL A 359 2.44 -6.90 -25.29
CA VAL A 359 3.27 -7.72 -26.17
C VAL A 359 2.54 -7.84 -27.50
N SER A 360 3.09 -7.27 -28.57
CA SER A 360 2.42 -7.18 -29.87
C SER A 360 2.91 -8.21 -30.87
N SER A 361 4.21 -8.56 -30.87
CA SER A 361 4.77 -9.55 -31.79
C SER A 361 6.06 -10.18 -31.28
N VAL A 362 6.42 -11.33 -31.87
CA VAL A 362 7.68 -12.03 -31.64
C VAL A 362 8.27 -12.42 -32.99
N SER A 363 9.56 -12.16 -33.20
CA SER A 363 10.27 -12.47 -34.44
C SER A 363 11.63 -13.10 -34.16
N PRO A 364 11.95 -14.29 -34.74
CA PRO A 364 11.04 -15.15 -35.49
C PRO A 364 9.85 -15.62 -34.64
N SER A 365 8.69 -15.85 -35.27
CA SER A 365 7.46 -16.28 -34.59
C SER A 365 7.37 -17.80 -34.36
N ALA A 366 8.44 -18.54 -34.66
CA ALA A 366 8.53 -19.98 -34.47
C ALA A 366 9.98 -20.41 -34.21
N GLY A 367 10.15 -21.60 -33.65
CA GLY A 367 11.45 -22.24 -33.48
C GLY A 367 11.35 -23.62 -32.84
N SER A 368 12.50 -24.22 -32.53
CA SER A 368 12.58 -25.61 -32.08
C SER A 368 11.93 -25.84 -30.71
N THR A 369 11.23 -26.96 -30.56
CA THR A 369 10.81 -27.52 -29.24
C THR A 369 11.94 -27.66 -28.21
N ALA A 370 13.20 -27.76 -28.66
CA ALA A 370 14.36 -27.78 -27.76
C ALA A 370 14.70 -26.40 -27.16
N GLY A 371 14.07 -25.32 -27.64
CA GLY A 371 14.40 -23.94 -27.27
C GLY A 371 15.67 -23.42 -27.94
N GLY A 372 16.25 -22.36 -27.37
CA GLY A 372 17.51 -21.78 -27.83
C GLY A 372 17.38 -20.80 -28.99
N THR A 373 16.17 -20.51 -29.47
CA THR A 373 15.96 -19.54 -30.54
C THR A 373 16.04 -18.12 -29.95
N SER A 374 16.92 -17.28 -30.50
CA SER A 374 16.95 -15.86 -30.18
C SER A 374 15.80 -15.15 -30.89
N VAL A 375 14.93 -14.50 -30.13
CA VAL A 375 13.74 -13.80 -30.63
C VAL A 375 13.71 -12.36 -30.14
N THR A 376 13.21 -11.48 -31.01
CA THR A 376 12.87 -10.10 -30.68
C THR A 376 11.38 -10.01 -30.39
N ILE A 377 11.05 -9.64 -29.15
CA ILE A 377 9.71 -9.37 -28.67
C ILE A 377 9.46 -7.86 -28.80
N THR A 378 8.39 -7.49 -29.50
CA THR A 378 7.98 -6.09 -29.67
C THR A 378 6.74 -5.80 -28.84
N GLY A 379 6.63 -4.59 -28.30
CA GLY A 379 5.54 -4.20 -27.43
C GLY A 379 5.65 -2.78 -26.88
N THR A 380 5.12 -2.56 -25.68
CA THR A 380 5.24 -1.28 -24.95
C THR A 380 5.48 -1.50 -23.45
N ASN A 381 6.01 -0.48 -22.78
CA ASN A 381 6.29 -0.44 -21.34
C ASN A 381 7.19 -1.57 -20.83
N PHE A 382 8.18 -2.00 -21.62
CA PHE A 382 9.12 -3.08 -21.25
C PHE A 382 10.24 -2.64 -20.30
N THR A 383 10.43 -1.34 -20.06
CA THR A 383 11.44 -0.83 -19.13
C THR A 383 11.26 -1.46 -17.75
N GLY A 384 12.32 -2.06 -17.20
CA GLY A 384 12.29 -2.71 -15.90
C GLY A 384 11.54 -4.05 -15.89
N ALA A 385 11.43 -4.75 -17.02
CA ALA A 385 10.87 -6.09 -17.06
C ALA A 385 11.63 -7.06 -16.15
N THR A 386 10.90 -7.73 -15.27
CA THR A 386 11.41 -8.66 -14.26
C THR A 386 11.21 -10.13 -14.64
N ALA A 387 10.37 -10.41 -15.63
CA ALA A 387 10.22 -11.75 -16.18
C ALA A 387 9.71 -11.72 -17.63
N VAL A 388 10.16 -12.71 -18.41
CA VAL A 388 9.65 -13.03 -19.74
C VAL A 388 9.39 -14.53 -19.77
N THR A 389 8.20 -14.96 -20.23
CA THR A 389 7.84 -16.38 -20.31
C THR A 389 7.20 -16.73 -21.64
N PHE A 390 7.37 -17.99 -22.06
CA PHE A 390 6.78 -18.60 -23.25
C PHE A 390 5.99 -19.82 -22.78
N GLY A 391 4.67 -19.81 -22.97
CA GLY A 391 3.80 -20.90 -22.49
C GLY A 391 3.83 -21.11 -20.98
N GLY A 392 4.23 -20.08 -20.21
CA GLY A 392 4.45 -20.17 -18.77
C GLY A 392 5.85 -20.64 -18.36
N SER A 393 6.69 -21.12 -19.29
CA SER A 393 8.11 -21.41 -19.01
C SER A 393 8.95 -20.13 -19.10
N ALA A 394 9.82 -19.90 -18.11
CA ALA A 394 10.72 -18.75 -18.11
C ALA A 394 11.67 -18.78 -19.31
N ALA A 395 11.89 -17.62 -19.94
CA ALA A 395 12.89 -17.46 -20.98
C ALA A 395 14.28 -17.90 -20.47
N ALA A 396 15.07 -18.57 -21.31
CA ALA A 396 16.40 -19.03 -20.92
C ALA A 396 17.33 -17.84 -20.59
N SER A 397 17.14 -16.73 -21.30
CA SER A 397 17.71 -15.42 -21.00
C SER A 397 16.88 -14.34 -21.70
N TYR A 398 16.97 -13.10 -21.24
CA TYR A 398 16.44 -11.95 -21.97
C TYR A 398 17.19 -10.67 -21.62
N THR A 399 17.16 -9.71 -22.55
CA THR A 399 17.70 -8.35 -22.41
C THR A 399 16.59 -7.38 -22.80
N VAL A 400 16.35 -6.38 -21.96
CA VAL A 400 15.46 -5.26 -22.30
C VAL A 400 16.24 -4.26 -23.13
N ASP A 401 16.03 -4.26 -24.45
CA ASP A 401 16.76 -3.39 -25.37
C ASP A 401 16.20 -1.96 -25.34
N SER A 402 14.89 -1.81 -25.16
CA SER A 402 14.22 -0.53 -25.01
C SER A 402 12.84 -0.69 -24.35
N ALA A 403 12.11 0.42 -24.18
CA ALA A 403 10.72 0.39 -23.70
C ALA A 403 9.75 -0.38 -24.62
N THR A 404 10.16 -0.69 -25.86
CA THR A 404 9.32 -1.35 -26.87
C THR A 404 9.91 -2.65 -27.43
N GLN A 405 11.11 -3.04 -26.99
CA GLN A 405 11.81 -4.21 -27.51
C GLN A 405 12.54 -4.99 -26.42
N ILE A 406 12.40 -6.31 -26.44
CA ILE A 406 13.16 -7.27 -25.64
C ILE A 406 13.75 -8.32 -26.58
N THR A 407 15.04 -8.63 -26.42
CA THR A 407 15.66 -9.80 -27.03
C THR A 407 15.66 -10.93 -26.01
N ALA A 408 15.09 -12.09 -26.35
CA ALA A 408 14.96 -13.23 -25.47
C ALA A 408 15.41 -14.53 -26.15
N THR A 409 15.91 -15.48 -25.36
CA THR A 409 16.19 -16.83 -25.82
C THR A 409 15.07 -17.75 -25.35
N THR A 410 14.43 -18.44 -26.30
CA THR A 410 13.28 -19.29 -25.99
C THR A 410 13.68 -20.50 -25.13
N PRO A 411 12.89 -20.88 -24.12
CA PRO A 411 13.10 -22.11 -23.36
C PRO A 411 12.69 -23.34 -24.18
N ALA A 412 13.04 -24.54 -23.71
CA ALA A 412 12.46 -25.78 -24.24
C ALA A 412 10.98 -25.87 -23.88
N HIS A 413 10.14 -26.32 -24.81
CA HIS A 413 8.70 -26.44 -24.62
C HIS A 413 8.11 -27.48 -25.59
N ALA A 414 6.97 -28.06 -25.24
CA ALA A 414 6.22 -28.95 -26.13
C ALA A 414 5.75 -28.22 -27.39
N ALA A 415 5.50 -28.98 -28.47
CA ALA A 415 5.09 -28.41 -29.74
C ALA A 415 3.73 -27.69 -29.65
N GLY A 416 3.59 -26.59 -30.41
CA GLY A 416 2.38 -25.80 -30.54
C GLY A 416 2.55 -24.31 -30.21
N LEU A 417 1.48 -23.56 -30.48
CA LEU A 417 1.39 -22.13 -30.21
C LEU A 417 1.33 -21.86 -28.72
N VAL A 418 2.12 -20.89 -28.26
CA VAL A 418 2.14 -20.43 -26.88
C VAL A 418 1.98 -18.92 -26.75
N ASN A 419 1.47 -18.52 -25.60
CA ASN A 419 1.46 -17.12 -25.18
C ASN A 419 2.87 -16.67 -24.79
N VAL A 420 3.17 -15.40 -25.05
CA VAL A 420 4.39 -14.75 -24.59
C VAL A 420 4.01 -13.67 -23.60
N VAL A 421 4.53 -13.77 -22.37
CA VAL A 421 4.15 -12.90 -21.26
C VAL A 421 5.37 -12.13 -20.78
N VAL A 422 5.22 -10.82 -20.63
CA VAL A 422 6.23 -9.92 -20.04
C VAL A 422 5.66 -9.36 -18.73
N THR A 423 6.45 -9.39 -17.66
CA THR A 423 6.09 -8.84 -16.35
C THR A 423 6.99 -7.65 -16.02
N THR A 424 6.40 -6.55 -15.60
CA THR A 424 7.11 -5.36 -15.11
C THR A 424 6.47 -4.92 -13.78
N ALA A 425 7.00 -3.87 -13.15
CA ALA A 425 6.34 -3.26 -11.99
C ALA A 425 4.91 -2.76 -12.30
N GLY A 426 4.62 -2.41 -13.56
CA GLY A 426 3.29 -2.00 -14.01
C GLY A 426 2.28 -3.14 -14.15
N GLY A 427 2.69 -4.39 -13.92
CA GLY A 427 1.85 -5.58 -14.06
C GLY A 427 2.32 -6.53 -15.17
N THR A 428 1.41 -7.35 -15.67
CA THR A 428 1.69 -8.37 -16.68
C THR A 428 1.03 -8.04 -18.02
N GLY A 429 1.78 -8.23 -19.10
CA GLY A 429 1.33 -8.09 -20.47
C GLY A 429 1.40 -9.43 -21.18
N THR A 430 0.30 -9.86 -21.81
CA THR A 430 0.22 -11.16 -22.50
C THR A 430 -0.03 -10.95 -23.99
N GLY A 431 0.88 -11.45 -24.81
CA GLY A 431 0.68 -11.64 -26.25
C GLY A 431 0.18 -13.06 -26.50
N SER A 432 -1.01 -13.20 -27.06
CA SER A 432 -1.66 -14.50 -27.23
C SER A 432 -1.14 -15.23 -28.46
N ASN A 433 -0.74 -16.50 -28.32
CA ASN A 433 -0.31 -17.37 -29.42
C ASN A 433 0.75 -16.75 -30.35
N LEU A 434 1.72 -16.01 -29.81
CA LEU A 434 2.70 -15.27 -30.60
C LEU A 434 3.92 -16.09 -31.02
N TYR A 435 4.13 -17.26 -30.42
CA TYR A 435 5.28 -18.10 -30.72
C TYR A 435 4.88 -19.56 -30.89
N ASP A 436 5.33 -20.19 -31.97
CA ASP A 436 5.07 -21.60 -32.30
C ASP A 436 6.29 -22.47 -32.03
N TYR A 437 6.16 -23.42 -31.12
CA TYR A 437 7.17 -24.45 -30.91
C TYR A 437 6.98 -25.58 -31.92
N VAL A 438 7.95 -25.74 -32.82
CA VAL A 438 7.88 -26.70 -33.91
C VAL A 438 8.99 -27.74 -33.76
N VAL A 439 8.68 -28.99 -34.07
CA VAL A 439 9.66 -30.07 -34.05
C VAL A 439 10.59 -29.90 -35.25
N THR A 440 11.91 -29.91 -35.02
CA THR A 440 12.90 -29.84 -36.10
C THR A 440 12.75 -31.02 -37.08
N PRO A 441 13.13 -30.84 -38.35
CA PRO A 441 13.13 -31.94 -39.30
C PRO A 441 14.10 -33.04 -38.86
N ALA A 442 13.85 -34.27 -39.29
CA ALA A 442 14.79 -35.37 -39.16
C ALA A 442 14.99 -35.99 -40.54
N VAL A 443 16.24 -36.23 -40.93
CA VAL A 443 16.58 -36.84 -42.22
C VAL A 443 16.98 -38.29 -41.99
N SER A 444 16.27 -39.22 -42.62
CA SER A 444 16.44 -40.65 -42.41
C SER A 444 17.23 -41.33 -43.53
N SER A 445 17.00 -40.93 -44.79
CA SER A 445 17.68 -41.55 -45.94
C SER A 445 17.68 -40.66 -47.18
N VAL A 446 18.61 -40.94 -48.10
CA VAL A 446 18.67 -40.33 -49.44
C VAL A 446 18.77 -41.42 -50.50
N SER A 447 18.01 -41.30 -51.59
CA SER A 447 18.02 -42.25 -52.72
C SER A 447 18.03 -41.51 -54.07
N PRO A 448 18.99 -41.80 -54.98
CA PRO A 448 20.17 -42.64 -54.74
C PRO A 448 21.08 -42.05 -53.63
N ASN A 449 21.80 -42.91 -52.91
CA ASN A 449 22.70 -42.52 -51.82
C ASN A 449 24.15 -42.23 -52.27
N ALA A 450 24.38 -42.19 -53.58
CA ALA A 450 25.67 -41.85 -54.15
C ALA A 450 25.52 -41.21 -55.54
N GLY A 451 26.51 -40.41 -55.94
CA GLY A 451 26.55 -39.76 -57.24
C GLY A 451 27.94 -39.18 -57.59
N PRO A 452 28.10 -38.59 -58.79
CA PRO A 452 29.36 -37.99 -59.25
C PRO A 452 29.77 -36.77 -58.42
N ILE A 453 31.09 -36.56 -58.28
CA ILE A 453 31.68 -35.35 -57.66
C ILE A 453 31.23 -34.02 -58.31
N ALA A 454 30.78 -34.05 -59.56
CA ALA A 454 30.24 -32.88 -60.25
C ALA A 454 28.84 -32.48 -59.77
N GLY A 455 28.16 -33.31 -58.97
CA GLY A 455 26.77 -33.10 -58.59
C GLY A 455 25.80 -33.40 -59.72
N GLY A 456 24.61 -32.81 -59.66
CA GLY A 456 23.57 -32.95 -60.69
C GLY A 456 22.69 -34.20 -60.54
N THR A 457 22.86 -34.98 -59.48
CA THR A 457 22.01 -36.16 -59.24
C THR A 457 20.69 -35.73 -58.62
N SER A 458 19.58 -36.11 -59.26
CA SER A 458 18.26 -35.95 -58.64
C SER A 458 18.10 -37.02 -57.55
N VAL A 459 17.85 -36.58 -56.33
CA VAL A 459 17.72 -37.44 -55.16
C VAL A 459 16.38 -37.22 -54.46
N THR A 460 15.86 -38.29 -53.88
CA THR A 460 14.73 -38.28 -52.95
C THR A 460 15.27 -38.41 -51.54
N ILE A 461 14.91 -37.45 -50.68
CA ILE A 461 15.27 -37.38 -49.28
C ILE A 461 14.03 -37.73 -48.47
N THR A 462 14.16 -38.74 -47.59
CA THR A 462 13.07 -39.22 -46.74
C THR A 462 13.36 -38.90 -45.28
N GLY A 463 12.33 -38.53 -44.53
CA GLY A 463 12.44 -38.14 -43.13
C GLY A 463 11.11 -37.72 -42.51
N THR A 464 11.15 -36.77 -41.58
CA THR A 464 9.97 -36.22 -40.91
C THR A 464 10.05 -34.70 -40.79
N ASN A 465 8.89 -34.05 -40.67
CA ASN A 465 8.72 -32.60 -40.49
C ASN A 465 9.38 -31.73 -41.58
N PHE A 466 9.31 -32.16 -42.84
CA PHE A 466 9.84 -31.41 -43.98
C PHE A 466 8.94 -30.29 -44.50
N THR A 467 7.73 -30.14 -43.96
CA THR A 467 6.81 -29.07 -44.35
C THR A 467 7.47 -27.71 -44.16
N GLY A 468 7.47 -26.88 -45.21
CA GLY A 468 8.07 -25.55 -45.17
C GLY A 468 9.60 -25.54 -45.19
N ALA A 469 10.27 -26.66 -45.54
CA ALA A 469 11.72 -26.66 -45.71
C ALA A 469 12.17 -25.61 -46.73
N THR A 470 13.17 -24.81 -46.34
CA THR A 470 13.68 -23.68 -47.13
C THR A 470 15.05 -23.95 -47.73
N ALA A 471 15.81 -24.91 -47.18
CA ALA A 471 17.12 -25.28 -47.69
C ALA A 471 17.44 -26.76 -47.45
N VAL A 472 18.25 -27.32 -48.33
CA VAL A 472 18.86 -28.63 -48.21
C VAL A 472 20.35 -28.48 -48.54
N THR A 473 21.23 -29.06 -47.72
CA THR A 473 22.67 -29.07 -47.99
C THR A 473 23.25 -30.48 -47.93
N PHE A 474 24.33 -30.69 -48.69
CA PHE A 474 25.13 -31.91 -48.75
C PHE A 474 26.57 -31.54 -48.38
N GLY A 475 27.06 -31.97 -47.22
CA GLY A 475 28.40 -31.59 -46.73
C GLY A 475 28.56 -30.08 -46.55
N GLY A 476 27.46 -29.35 -46.33
CA GLY A 476 27.44 -27.89 -46.25
C GLY A 476 27.22 -27.17 -47.59
N SER A 477 27.36 -27.84 -48.73
CA SER A 477 27.05 -27.27 -50.05
C SER A 477 25.55 -27.25 -50.30
N ALA A 478 25.01 -26.14 -50.79
CA ALA A 478 23.57 -25.98 -51.05
C ALA A 478 23.09 -26.79 -52.27
N ALA A 479 22.03 -27.58 -52.09
CA ALA A 479 21.36 -28.28 -53.18
C ALA A 479 20.51 -27.32 -54.03
N THR A 480 20.20 -27.71 -55.25
CA THR A 480 19.29 -26.99 -56.16
C THR A 480 18.04 -27.81 -56.45
N GLY A 481 17.02 -27.23 -57.09
CA GLY A 481 15.81 -27.99 -57.47
C GLY A 481 15.01 -28.55 -56.29
N ILE A 482 15.10 -27.93 -55.12
CA ILE A 482 14.43 -28.39 -53.90
C ILE A 482 12.92 -28.30 -54.09
N THR A 483 12.24 -29.44 -53.99
CA THR A 483 10.78 -29.54 -54.01
C THR A 483 10.32 -30.35 -52.80
N VAL A 484 9.55 -29.70 -51.91
CA VAL A 484 8.91 -30.38 -50.78
C VAL A 484 7.67 -31.10 -51.29
N VAL A 485 7.73 -32.43 -51.37
CA VAL A 485 6.62 -33.24 -51.86
C VAL A 485 5.54 -33.38 -50.78
N ASN A 486 5.96 -33.64 -49.54
CA ASN A 486 5.10 -33.71 -48.36
C ASN A 486 5.97 -33.61 -47.09
N ALA A 487 5.38 -33.77 -45.90
CA ALA A 487 6.05 -33.68 -44.61
C ALA A 487 7.19 -34.72 -44.38
N THR A 488 7.31 -35.73 -45.25
CA THR A 488 8.30 -36.81 -45.12
C THR A 488 9.21 -36.97 -46.34
N THR A 489 8.98 -36.21 -47.41
CA THR A 489 9.68 -36.39 -48.70
C THR A 489 10.05 -35.06 -49.33
N ILE A 490 11.33 -34.90 -49.67
CA ILE A 490 11.86 -33.80 -50.48
C ILE A 490 12.58 -34.40 -51.70
N THR A 491 12.43 -33.80 -52.87
CA THR A 491 13.35 -34.04 -54.00
C THR A 491 14.31 -32.87 -54.13
N ALA A 492 15.57 -33.14 -54.42
CA ALA A 492 16.59 -32.12 -54.64
C ALA A 492 17.64 -32.60 -55.65
N THR A 493 18.44 -31.68 -56.16
CA THR A 493 19.58 -31.95 -57.04
C THR A 493 20.87 -31.68 -56.30
N THR A 494 21.73 -32.69 -56.23
CA THR A 494 22.98 -32.62 -55.45
C THR A 494 23.95 -31.59 -56.02
N PRO A 495 24.63 -30.78 -55.18
CA PRO A 495 25.67 -29.87 -55.64
C PRO A 495 26.97 -30.61 -55.98
N ALA A 496 27.92 -29.92 -56.60
CA ALA A 496 29.29 -30.43 -56.73
C ALA A 496 29.98 -30.48 -55.34
N HIS A 497 30.76 -31.52 -55.10
CA HIS A 497 31.49 -31.71 -53.84
C HIS A 497 32.71 -32.63 -54.06
N ALA A 498 33.71 -32.52 -53.19
CA ALA A 498 34.85 -33.43 -53.17
C ALA A 498 34.42 -34.87 -52.85
N VAL A 499 35.27 -35.85 -53.20
CA VAL A 499 35.04 -37.27 -52.92
C VAL A 499 34.84 -37.52 -51.42
N GLY A 500 33.88 -38.37 -51.07
CA GLY A 500 33.62 -38.77 -49.68
C GLY A 500 32.15 -38.87 -49.32
N THR A 501 31.89 -39.40 -48.12
CA THR A 501 30.57 -39.43 -47.50
C THR A 501 30.28 -38.10 -46.82
N VAL A 502 29.07 -37.59 -46.98
CA VAL A 502 28.65 -36.32 -46.40
C VAL A 502 27.33 -36.44 -45.67
N ASP A 503 27.16 -35.56 -44.70
CA ASP A 503 25.88 -35.33 -44.03
C ASP A 503 24.92 -34.60 -44.95
N VAL A 504 23.63 -34.87 -44.75
CA VAL A 504 22.53 -34.21 -45.47
C VAL A 504 21.70 -33.46 -44.44
N VAL A 505 21.60 -32.15 -44.61
CA VAL A 505 20.90 -31.27 -43.68
C VAL A 505 19.67 -30.69 -44.37
N VAL A 506 18.52 -30.78 -43.71
CA VAL A 506 17.28 -30.10 -44.13
C VAL A 506 17.00 -28.98 -43.14
N THR A 507 16.78 -27.77 -43.64
CA THR A 507 16.46 -26.59 -42.83
C THR A 507 15.01 -26.18 -43.06
N THR A 508 14.30 -25.95 -41.97
CA THR A 508 12.93 -25.43 -41.92
C THR A 508 12.91 -24.17 -41.05
N PRO A 509 11.81 -23.39 -41.01
CA PRO A 509 11.66 -22.31 -40.02
C PRO A 509 11.83 -22.76 -38.57
N ALA A 510 11.63 -24.04 -38.25
CA ALA A 510 11.82 -24.62 -36.93
C ALA A 510 13.30 -24.86 -36.55
N GLY A 511 14.21 -24.78 -37.54
CA GLY A 511 15.62 -25.16 -37.42
C GLY A 511 16.02 -26.25 -38.40
N SER A 512 17.19 -26.84 -38.18
CA SER A 512 17.82 -27.82 -39.07
C SER A 512 17.85 -29.22 -38.47
N GLY A 513 17.71 -30.20 -39.34
CA GLY A 513 17.82 -31.63 -39.06
C GLY A 513 18.92 -32.25 -39.89
N THR A 514 19.81 -33.01 -39.26
CA THR A 514 20.96 -33.64 -39.92
C THR A 514 20.78 -35.14 -39.99
N GLY A 515 20.92 -35.69 -41.19
CA GLY A 515 21.14 -37.12 -41.41
C GLY A 515 22.61 -37.36 -41.70
N SER A 516 23.29 -38.09 -40.82
CA SER A 516 24.74 -38.26 -40.92
C SER A 516 25.14 -39.30 -41.96
N ASN A 517 26.16 -38.97 -42.76
CA ASN A 517 26.77 -39.84 -43.78
C ASN A 517 25.77 -40.48 -44.77
N LEU A 518 24.72 -39.74 -45.15
CA LEU A 518 23.64 -40.29 -45.98
C LEU A 518 23.93 -40.26 -47.49
N TYR A 519 24.93 -39.51 -47.95
CA TYR A 519 25.24 -39.41 -49.38
C TYR A 519 26.73 -39.50 -49.66
N THR A 520 27.12 -40.23 -50.72
CA THR A 520 28.51 -40.44 -51.13
C THR A 520 28.80 -39.79 -52.47
N TYR A 521 29.75 -38.85 -52.49
CA TYR A 521 30.33 -38.34 -53.73
C TYR A 521 31.45 -39.27 -54.18
N ALA A 522 31.27 -39.88 -55.35
CA ALA A 522 32.21 -40.80 -55.97
C ALA A 522 32.80 -40.21 -57.26
N ALA A 523 34.08 -40.50 -57.52
CA ALA A 523 34.70 -40.14 -58.78
C ALA A 523 34.20 -41.05 -59.91
N ALA A 524 34.14 -40.52 -61.13
CA ALA A 524 33.86 -41.33 -62.30
C ALA A 524 34.91 -42.44 -62.45
N PRO A 525 34.53 -43.62 -62.97
CA PRO A 525 35.49 -44.67 -63.24
C PRO A 525 36.46 -44.25 -64.34
N SER A 526 37.62 -44.90 -64.39
CA SER A 526 38.50 -44.83 -65.54
C SER A 526 38.68 -46.23 -66.11
N VAL A 527 38.64 -46.36 -67.42
CA VAL A 527 38.86 -47.64 -68.12
C VAL A 527 40.22 -47.56 -68.80
N SER A 528 41.16 -48.40 -68.38
CA SER A 528 42.54 -48.36 -68.86
C SER A 528 42.84 -49.42 -69.91
N SER A 529 42.25 -50.62 -69.80
CA SER A 529 42.46 -51.69 -70.78
C SER A 529 41.33 -52.72 -70.78
N VAL A 530 41.24 -53.47 -71.87
CA VAL A 530 40.36 -54.63 -72.03
C VAL A 530 41.18 -55.81 -72.56
N SER A 531 40.97 -57.01 -72.01
CA SER A 531 41.65 -58.24 -72.44
C SER A 531 40.66 -59.40 -72.52
N PRO A 532 40.56 -60.10 -73.67
CA PRO A 532 41.23 -59.82 -74.94
C PRO A 532 40.84 -58.46 -75.55
N THR A 533 41.71 -57.86 -76.37
CA THR A 533 41.47 -56.56 -77.05
C THR A 533 40.63 -56.68 -78.32
N ALA A 534 40.25 -57.89 -78.73
CA ALA A 534 39.43 -58.12 -79.91
C ALA A 534 38.55 -59.38 -79.76
N GLY A 535 37.50 -59.45 -80.56
CA GLY A 535 36.61 -60.62 -80.66
C GLY A 535 35.65 -60.51 -81.85
N PRO A 536 34.77 -61.51 -82.04
CA PRO A 536 33.89 -61.59 -83.20
C PRO A 536 32.79 -60.53 -83.16
N THR A 537 32.35 -60.05 -84.33
CA THR A 537 31.19 -59.14 -84.48
C THR A 537 29.88 -59.67 -83.88
N ALA A 538 29.76 -60.98 -83.70
CA ALA A 538 28.61 -61.61 -83.02
C ALA A 538 28.58 -61.37 -81.49
N GLY A 539 29.66 -60.84 -80.91
CA GLY A 539 29.81 -60.72 -79.46
C GLY A 539 30.06 -62.06 -78.77
N GLY A 540 29.77 -62.13 -77.48
CA GLY A 540 29.88 -63.35 -76.67
C GLY A 540 31.27 -63.63 -76.11
N SER A 541 32.24 -62.73 -76.29
CA SER A 541 33.58 -62.90 -75.73
C SER A 541 33.59 -62.46 -74.25
N SER A 542 34.10 -63.33 -73.38
CA SER A 542 34.42 -62.93 -72.01
C SER A 542 35.66 -62.06 -72.01
N VAL A 543 35.54 -60.84 -71.48
CA VAL A 543 36.62 -59.86 -71.39
C VAL A 543 36.83 -59.41 -69.96
N THR A 544 38.09 -59.17 -69.61
CA THR A 544 38.53 -58.53 -68.37
C THR A 544 38.82 -57.06 -68.67
N ILE A 545 38.13 -56.17 -67.98
CA ILE A 545 38.27 -54.74 -68.07
C ILE A 545 39.05 -54.27 -66.84
N THR A 546 40.17 -53.59 -67.06
CA THR A 546 41.00 -53.02 -66.00
C THR A 546 40.85 -51.50 -65.97
N GLY A 547 40.89 -50.92 -64.77
CA GLY A 547 40.67 -49.49 -64.57
C GLY A 547 40.69 -49.06 -63.11
N SER A 548 39.90 -48.05 -62.77
CA SER A 548 39.72 -47.57 -61.40
C SER A 548 38.27 -47.17 -61.10
N ASN A 549 37.92 -47.11 -59.81
CA ASN A 549 36.60 -46.79 -59.28
C ASN A 549 35.44 -47.66 -59.82
N PHE A 550 35.68 -48.94 -60.05
CA PHE A 550 34.65 -49.88 -60.55
C PHE A 550 33.68 -50.40 -59.48
N THR A 551 33.87 -50.03 -58.21
CA THR A 551 32.95 -50.42 -57.13
C THR A 551 31.53 -49.95 -57.44
N GLY A 552 30.57 -50.88 -57.41
CA GLY A 552 29.17 -50.58 -57.70
C GLY A 552 28.85 -50.35 -59.19
N ALA A 553 29.75 -50.72 -60.11
CA ALA A 553 29.47 -50.61 -61.54
C ALA A 553 28.17 -51.35 -61.91
N SER A 554 27.28 -50.62 -62.60
CA SER A 554 25.93 -51.06 -62.94
C SER A 554 25.75 -51.32 -64.43
N ALA A 555 26.60 -50.72 -65.27
CA ALA A 555 26.59 -50.94 -66.71
C ALA A 555 28.00 -50.90 -67.29
N VAL A 556 28.19 -51.65 -68.37
CA VAL A 556 29.37 -51.63 -69.22
C VAL A 556 28.87 -51.59 -70.66
N THR A 557 29.46 -50.75 -71.51
CA THR A 557 29.12 -50.67 -72.93
C THR A 557 30.35 -50.76 -73.83
N PHE A 558 30.17 -51.30 -75.02
CA PHE A 558 31.15 -51.39 -76.09
C PHE A 558 30.59 -50.68 -77.32
N GLY A 559 31.17 -49.55 -77.72
CA GLY A 559 30.63 -48.72 -78.81
C GLY A 559 29.20 -48.23 -78.54
N GLY A 560 28.83 -48.08 -77.27
CA GLY A 560 27.47 -47.74 -76.84
C GLY A 560 26.51 -48.94 -76.71
N SER A 561 26.88 -50.13 -77.16
CA SER A 561 26.07 -51.36 -76.98
C SER A 561 26.30 -51.97 -75.59
N ALA A 562 25.23 -52.38 -74.91
CA ALA A 562 25.30 -52.89 -73.52
C ALA A 562 25.90 -54.30 -73.44
N ALA A 563 26.92 -54.46 -72.61
CA ALA A 563 27.49 -55.76 -72.28
C ALA A 563 26.57 -56.55 -71.32
N THR A 564 26.76 -57.87 -71.29
CA THR A 564 26.06 -58.78 -70.36
C THR A 564 27.05 -59.49 -69.45
N GLY A 565 26.56 -60.21 -68.43
CA GLY A 565 27.44 -60.97 -67.52
C GLY A 565 28.46 -60.10 -66.74
N ILE A 566 28.10 -58.84 -66.46
CA ILE A 566 28.96 -57.90 -65.75
C ILE A 566 29.16 -58.40 -64.32
N THR A 567 30.41 -58.66 -63.95
CA THR A 567 30.82 -59.03 -62.59
C THR A 567 31.93 -58.09 -62.16
N VAL A 568 31.68 -57.30 -61.11
CA VAL A 568 32.70 -56.46 -60.48
C VAL A 568 33.56 -57.35 -59.58
N VAL A 569 34.80 -57.59 -59.98
CA VAL A 569 35.73 -58.42 -59.20
C VAL A 569 36.29 -57.61 -58.02
N ASN A 570 36.67 -56.36 -58.28
CA ASN A 570 37.14 -55.39 -57.29
C ASN A 570 37.08 -53.96 -57.88
N ALA A 571 37.60 -52.97 -57.16
CA ALA A 571 37.58 -51.56 -57.59
C ALA A 571 38.36 -51.25 -58.88
N THR A 572 39.17 -52.17 -59.39
CA THR A 572 40.00 -51.98 -60.60
C THR A 572 39.72 -53.01 -61.69
N THR A 573 38.88 -54.01 -61.44
CA THR A 573 38.67 -55.14 -62.36
C THR A 573 37.18 -55.49 -62.50
N ILE A 574 36.69 -55.53 -63.74
CA ILE A 574 35.36 -56.04 -64.12
C ILE A 574 35.55 -57.17 -65.13
N THR A 575 34.76 -58.24 -65.04
CA THR A 575 34.57 -59.17 -66.16
C THR A 575 33.21 -58.93 -66.80
N ALA A 576 33.13 -58.92 -68.13
CA ALA A 576 31.89 -58.75 -68.87
C ALA A 576 31.90 -59.60 -70.15
N THR A 577 30.73 -59.81 -70.73
CA THR A 577 30.55 -60.48 -72.02
C THR A 577 30.22 -59.45 -73.08
N THR A 578 31.02 -59.40 -74.15
CA THR A 578 30.86 -58.39 -75.21
C THR A 578 29.54 -58.55 -75.96
N PRO A 579 28.83 -57.46 -76.27
CA PRO A 579 27.64 -57.50 -77.12
C PRO A 579 27.98 -57.76 -78.60
N ALA A 580 26.98 -58.07 -79.41
CA ALA A 580 27.14 -58.02 -80.86
C ALA A 580 27.33 -56.57 -81.31
N HIS A 581 28.25 -56.33 -82.25
CA HIS A 581 28.53 -55.01 -82.80
C HIS A 581 29.13 -55.13 -84.21
N VAL A 582 28.97 -54.09 -85.03
CA VAL A 582 29.61 -54.02 -86.35
C VAL A 582 31.13 -54.03 -86.24
N ALA A 583 31.83 -54.49 -87.28
CA ALA A 583 33.28 -54.56 -87.29
C ALA A 583 33.91 -53.16 -87.13
N GLY A 584 34.98 -53.07 -86.34
CA GLY A 584 35.67 -51.81 -86.05
C GLY A 584 36.17 -51.71 -84.62
N VAL A 585 36.95 -50.66 -84.38
CA VAL A 585 37.46 -50.30 -83.06
C VAL A 585 36.39 -49.50 -82.31
N VAL A 586 36.17 -49.84 -81.04
CA VAL A 586 35.16 -49.18 -80.19
C VAL A 586 35.74 -48.75 -78.85
N ASP A 587 35.10 -47.72 -78.31
CA ASP A 587 35.29 -47.29 -76.93
C ASP A 587 34.59 -48.25 -75.97
N VAL A 588 35.12 -48.34 -74.75
CA VAL A 588 34.53 -49.14 -73.67
C VAL A 588 34.22 -48.21 -72.51
N ALA A 589 32.95 -48.14 -72.13
CA ALA A 589 32.50 -47.31 -71.03
C ALA A 589 32.00 -48.15 -69.86
N VAL A 590 32.30 -47.69 -68.65
CA VAL A 590 31.81 -48.28 -67.39
C VAL A 590 31.01 -47.21 -66.66
N THR A 591 29.80 -47.55 -66.22
CA THR A 591 28.95 -46.68 -65.41
C THR A 591 28.91 -47.19 -63.98
N THR A 592 29.20 -46.30 -63.04
CA THR A 592 29.13 -46.53 -61.58
C THR A 592 28.29 -45.42 -60.96
N PRO A 593 28.01 -45.45 -59.64
CA PRO A 593 27.40 -44.31 -58.96
C PRO A 593 28.20 -43.01 -59.13
N GLY A 594 29.53 -43.08 -59.30
CA GLY A 594 30.37 -41.91 -59.59
C GLY A 594 30.23 -41.34 -61.01
N GLY A 595 29.35 -41.90 -61.83
CA GLY A 595 29.13 -41.52 -63.23
C GLY A 595 29.72 -42.52 -64.21
N THR A 596 29.84 -42.10 -65.47
CA THR A 596 30.35 -42.93 -66.57
C THR A 596 31.76 -42.50 -66.94
N GLY A 597 32.66 -43.49 -67.03
CA GLY A 597 34.02 -43.33 -67.53
C GLY A 597 34.23 -44.11 -68.81
N THR A 598 34.87 -43.50 -69.80
CA THR A 598 35.09 -44.12 -71.12
C THR A 598 36.58 -44.25 -71.38
N GLY A 599 37.01 -45.46 -71.73
CA GLY A 599 38.33 -45.72 -72.30
C GLY A 599 38.21 -45.81 -73.81
N SER A 600 38.97 -44.98 -74.52
CA SER A 600 38.85 -44.88 -75.97
C SER A 600 39.60 -45.98 -76.72
N ASN A 601 38.99 -46.49 -77.78
CA ASN A 601 39.59 -47.44 -78.72
C ASN A 601 40.15 -48.72 -78.07
N LEU A 602 39.50 -49.25 -77.04
CA LEU A 602 40.03 -50.35 -76.24
C LEU A 602 39.67 -51.75 -76.76
N TYR A 603 38.68 -51.87 -77.64
CA TYR A 603 38.23 -53.17 -78.15
C TYR A 603 37.95 -53.16 -79.65
N THR A 604 38.34 -54.22 -80.36
CA THR A 604 38.13 -54.37 -81.80
C THR A 604 37.18 -55.51 -82.11
N TYR A 605 36.05 -55.21 -82.76
CA TYR A 605 35.21 -56.23 -83.37
C TYR A 605 35.78 -56.62 -84.72
N ALA A 606 36.26 -57.87 -84.82
CA ALA A 606 36.77 -58.44 -86.04
C ALA A 606 35.69 -59.30 -86.72
N ALA A 607 35.57 -59.17 -88.04
CA ALA A 607 34.79 -60.12 -88.81
C ALA A 607 35.42 -61.51 -88.69
N ALA A 608 34.59 -62.56 -88.65
CA ALA A 608 35.08 -63.92 -88.69
C ALA A 608 35.92 -64.12 -89.97
N PRO A 609 37.05 -64.84 -89.91
CA PRO A 609 37.79 -65.18 -91.12
C PRO A 609 36.88 -65.96 -92.05
N THR A 610 36.69 -65.46 -93.27
CA THR A 610 35.96 -66.19 -94.31
C THR A 610 36.93 -67.15 -94.98
N VAL A 611 36.68 -68.45 -94.85
CA VAL A 611 37.38 -69.45 -95.65
C VAL A 611 36.83 -69.38 -97.07
N SER A 612 37.58 -68.79 -98.00
CA SER A 612 37.19 -68.64 -99.40
C SER A 612 37.35 -69.93 -100.21
N SER A 613 38.28 -70.80 -99.80
CA SER A 613 38.52 -72.12 -100.37
C SER A 613 39.31 -72.97 -99.38
N VAL A 614 39.16 -74.29 -99.47
CA VAL A 614 40.04 -75.27 -98.80
C VAL A 614 40.74 -76.10 -99.88
N SER A 615 42.05 -76.30 -99.75
CA SER A 615 42.85 -77.09 -100.69
C SER A 615 43.69 -78.15 -99.96
N PRO A 616 43.60 -79.42 -100.34
CA PRO A 616 42.70 -79.96 -101.36
C PRO A 616 41.23 -80.01 -100.87
N SER A 617 40.26 -79.88 -101.80
CA SER A 617 38.82 -79.90 -101.48
C SER A 617 38.27 -81.31 -101.20
N ALA A 618 39.13 -82.34 -101.23
CA ALA A 618 38.83 -83.73 -100.89
C ALA A 618 40.06 -84.40 -100.27
N GLY A 619 39.83 -85.36 -99.37
CA GLY A 619 40.88 -86.12 -98.67
C GLY A 619 40.55 -87.60 -98.53
N SER A 620 41.53 -88.40 -98.09
CA SER A 620 41.40 -89.86 -97.95
C SER A 620 40.46 -90.24 -96.80
N THR A 621 39.68 -91.31 -96.98
CA THR A 621 38.84 -91.92 -95.92
C THR A 621 39.67 -92.53 -94.78
N ALA A 622 40.98 -92.72 -94.98
CA ALA A 622 41.92 -93.20 -93.96
C ALA A 622 42.49 -92.09 -93.05
N GLY A 623 42.17 -90.81 -93.31
CA GLY A 623 42.71 -89.66 -92.57
C GLY A 623 44.11 -89.22 -93.00
N GLY A 624 44.62 -88.14 -92.40
CA GLY A 624 45.99 -87.63 -92.61
C GLY A 624 46.21 -86.65 -93.77
N THR A 625 45.16 -86.18 -94.44
CA THR A 625 45.28 -85.16 -95.51
C THR A 625 45.50 -83.78 -94.90
N SER A 626 46.67 -83.18 -95.14
CA SER A 626 46.92 -81.77 -94.82
C SER A 626 46.03 -80.87 -95.67
N VAL A 627 45.27 -79.99 -95.03
CA VAL A 627 44.40 -79.01 -95.68
C VAL A 627 44.94 -77.62 -95.40
N THR A 628 45.02 -76.79 -96.44
CA THR A 628 45.35 -75.36 -96.39
C THR A 628 44.20 -74.51 -96.84
#